data_AF-A0AAV4GX86-F1
#
_entry.id   AF-A0AAV4GX86-F1
#
_cell.length_a   1.000
_cell.length_b   1.000
_cell.length_c   1.000
_cell.angle_alpha   90.00
_cell.angle_beta   90.00
_cell.angle_gamma   90.00
#
_symmetry.space_group_name_H-M   'P 1'
#
loop_
_entity.id
_entity.type
_entity.pdbx_description
1 polymer ?
#
loop_
_entity_poly.entity_id
_entity_poly.type
_entity_poly.pdbx_seq_one_letter_code
_entity_poly.pdbx_strand_id
1 'polypeptide(L)'
;MGEMAFSELTKEIENNVYDSFTVIDCVKIMKFKLQGSQEKPYSLPYMKRKLQDFFKENITFCNQPGRADVVMLYSNASKILSDFHSDRKRSDHLEEKRRIVQAAAKLVRSDIKSIEIDNEFYPDVNSLDNVNSQRDCLPESLTLFLRTIISGKKKEVKAASLGQAIAQAARPRSALFPIQFGVAVHVHRSFGSRSLVDTLSKLGFCSSYQQVRQFEASAAIHHGALRDQGNLTQPLEGQVQFVADNVDHNIRTLAGHGTFHGMGIMAVMTPPRLAHRRIAKRPIDAAEGKELGRIRISFYRCSVHNL
;
A
#
# COMPACT_ATOMS: atom_id res chain seq x y z
N MET A 1 12.50 -34.97 -19.29
CA MET A 1 11.75 -34.44 -18.12
C MET A 1 11.93 -32.93 -17.96
N GLY A 2 13.06 -32.35 -18.36
CA GLY A 2 13.37 -30.93 -18.21
C GLY A 2 12.43 -29.97 -18.95
N GLU A 3 11.93 -30.35 -20.14
CA GLU A 3 10.90 -29.55 -20.83
C GLU A 3 9.53 -29.59 -20.12
N MET A 4 9.16 -30.73 -19.53
CA MET A 4 7.94 -30.81 -18.70
C MET A 4 8.08 -29.97 -17.44
N ALA A 5 9.22 -30.04 -16.75
CA ALA A 5 9.51 -29.21 -15.59
C ALA A 5 9.51 -27.72 -15.94
N PHE A 6 9.99 -27.35 -17.14
CA PHE A 6 9.93 -25.98 -17.64
C PHE A 6 8.48 -25.55 -17.95
N SER A 7 7.65 -26.40 -18.56
CA SER A 7 6.24 -26.10 -18.82
C SER A 7 5.41 -25.94 -17.53
N GLU A 8 5.71 -26.72 -16.50
CA GLU A 8 5.08 -26.53 -15.19
C GLU A 8 5.54 -25.25 -14.50
N LEU A 9 6.84 -24.94 -14.59
CA LEU A 9 7.39 -23.68 -14.10
C LEU A 9 6.69 -22.49 -14.76
N THR A 10 6.52 -22.48 -16.08
CA THR A 10 5.87 -21.34 -16.77
C THR A 10 4.41 -21.18 -16.35
N LYS A 11 3.68 -22.27 -16.11
CA LYS A 11 2.32 -22.21 -15.52
C LYS A 11 2.31 -21.64 -14.11
N GLU A 12 3.29 -22.02 -13.27
CA GLU A 12 3.40 -21.53 -11.90
C GLU A 12 3.76 -20.04 -11.87
N ILE A 13 4.63 -19.63 -12.79
CA ILE A 13 5.00 -18.24 -13.05
C ILE A 13 3.77 -17.41 -13.49
N GLU A 14 2.98 -17.89 -14.46
CA GLU A 14 1.78 -17.19 -14.94
C GLU A 14 0.66 -17.10 -13.87
N ASN A 15 0.63 -18.04 -12.93
CA ASN A 15 -0.31 -18.04 -11.81
C ASN A 15 0.22 -17.31 -10.56
N ASN A 16 1.44 -16.81 -10.59
CA ASN A 16 2.04 -16.13 -9.45
C ASN A 16 1.24 -14.86 -9.11
N VAL A 17 1.04 -14.61 -7.81
CA VAL A 17 0.32 -13.44 -7.31
C VAL A 17 1.09 -12.14 -7.59
N TYR A 18 2.42 -12.22 -7.57
CA TYR A 18 3.32 -11.07 -7.56
C TYR A 18 3.83 -10.66 -8.94
N ASP A 19 3.55 -11.45 -9.99
CA ASP A 19 4.02 -11.27 -11.39
C ASP A 19 5.52 -10.95 -11.53
N SER A 20 6.27 -11.14 -10.45
CA SER A 20 7.67 -10.82 -10.31
C SER A 20 8.37 -11.92 -9.51
N PHE A 21 9.52 -12.34 -10.02
CA PHE A 21 10.30 -13.47 -9.49
C PHE A 21 11.75 -13.25 -9.87
N THR A 22 12.68 -13.79 -9.11
CA THR A 22 14.08 -13.74 -9.54
C THR A 22 14.38 -14.93 -10.45
N VAL A 23 15.35 -14.76 -11.36
CA VAL A 23 15.85 -15.89 -12.17
C VAL A 23 16.34 -17.04 -11.28
N ILE A 24 16.87 -16.71 -10.08
CA ILE A 24 17.28 -17.67 -9.07
C ILE A 24 16.08 -18.47 -8.55
N ASP A 25 14.95 -17.83 -8.28
CA ASP A 25 13.74 -18.52 -7.83
C ASP A 25 13.19 -19.46 -8.90
N CYS A 26 13.22 -19.05 -10.18
CA CYS A 26 12.87 -19.94 -11.29
C CYS A 26 13.73 -21.20 -11.32
N VAL A 27 15.05 -21.07 -11.10
CA VAL A 27 15.96 -22.22 -11.03
C VAL A 27 15.68 -23.09 -9.80
N LYS A 28 15.34 -22.49 -8.64
CA LYS A 28 14.95 -23.24 -7.43
C LYS A 28 13.66 -24.03 -7.63
N ILE A 29 12.63 -23.42 -8.22
CA ILE A 29 11.37 -24.09 -8.54
C ILE A 29 11.64 -25.23 -9.51
N MET A 30 12.42 -25.00 -10.57
CA MET A 30 12.79 -26.07 -11.51
C MET A 30 13.55 -27.21 -10.81
N LYS A 31 14.49 -26.89 -9.91
CA LYS A 31 15.21 -27.89 -9.12
C LYS A 31 14.27 -28.72 -8.25
N PHE A 32 13.27 -28.09 -7.65
CA PHE A 32 12.24 -28.78 -6.87
C PHE A 32 11.42 -29.73 -7.75
N LYS A 33 10.98 -29.28 -8.94
CA LYS A 33 10.21 -30.09 -9.89
C LYS A 33 11.00 -31.25 -10.51
N LEU A 34 12.32 -31.16 -10.53
CA LEU A 34 13.22 -32.21 -11.01
C LEU A 34 13.64 -33.21 -9.91
N GLN A 35 13.16 -33.06 -8.67
CA GLN A 35 13.45 -34.01 -7.59
C GLN A 35 12.97 -35.42 -7.98
N GLY A 36 13.88 -36.40 -7.94
CA GLY A 36 13.63 -37.77 -8.37
C GLY A 36 14.02 -38.07 -9.83
N SER A 37 14.48 -37.07 -10.59
CA SER A 37 15.06 -37.26 -11.93
C SER A 37 16.60 -37.19 -11.90
N GLN A 38 17.28 -37.77 -12.90
CA GLN A 38 18.72 -37.60 -13.12
C GLN A 38 19.07 -36.27 -13.83
N GLU A 39 18.07 -35.45 -14.16
CA GLU A 39 18.30 -34.20 -14.89
C GLU A 39 18.68 -33.05 -13.96
N LYS A 40 19.60 -32.20 -14.43
CA LYS A 40 20.04 -31.00 -13.70
C LYS A 40 19.15 -29.81 -14.03
N PRO A 41 18.86 -28.92 -13.07
CA PRO A 41 18.16 -27.67 -13.35
C PRO A 41 18.98 -26.78 -14.30
N TYR A 42 18.29 -25.93 -15.03
CA TYR A 42 18.91 -24.98 -15.96
C TYR A 42 19.87 -24.02 -15.24
N SER A 43 20.96 -23.66 -15.94
CA SER A 43 21.85 -22.59 -15.48
C SER A 43 21.14 -21.24 -15.54
N LEU A 44 21.57 -20.27 -14.73
CA LEU A 44 20.98 -18.92 -14.70
C LEU A 44 20.94 -18.26 -16.09
N PRO A 45 22.03 -18.28 -16.90
CA PRO A 45 21.99 -17.68 -18.24
C PRO A 45 21.04 -18.42 -19.19
N TYR A 46 20.97 -19.75 -19.09
CA TYR A 46 20.10 -20.56 -19.94
C TYR A 46 18.62 -20.38 -19.57
N MET A 47 18.30 -20.34 -18.27
CA MET A 47 16.95 -20.03 -17.77
C MET A 47 16.48 -18.65 -18.26
N LYS A 48 17.35 -17.64 -18.19
CA LYS A 48 17.04 -16.27 -18.66
C LYS A 48 16.70 -16.26 -20.15
N ARG A 49 17.56 -16.85 -20.99
CA ARG A 49 17.31 -16.96 -22.44
C ARG A 49 16.01 -17.71 -22.73
N LYS A 50 15.80 -18.85 -22.07
CA LYS A 50 14.62 -19.69 -22.31
C LYS A 50 13.30 -19.03 -21.89
N LEU A 51 13.31 -18.27 -20.79
CA LEU A 51 12.17 -17.44 -20.39
C LEU A 51 11.88 -16.33 -21.41
N GLN A 52 12.92 -15.70 -21.95
CA GLN A 52 12.78 -14.66 -22.97
C GLN A 52 12.23 -15.23 -24.29
N ASP A 53 12.69 -16.40 -24.70
CA ASP A 53 12.19 -17.09 -25.90
C ASP A 53 10.71 -17.51 -25.74
N PHE A 54 10.32 -17.96 -24.54
CA PHE A 54 8.96 -18.42 -24.24
C PHE A 54 7.95 -17.27 -24.14
N PHE A 55 8.26 -16.23 -23.36
CA PHE A 55 7.33 -15.12 -23.09
C PHE A 55 7.46 -13.95 -24.07
N LYS A 56 8.55 -13.90 -24.85
CA LYS A 56 8.83 -12.89 -25.89
C LYS A 56 8.76 -11.46 -25.34
N GLU A 57 7.80 -10.67 -25.80
CA GLU A 57 7.62 -9.27 -25.41
C GLU A 57 6.89 -9.13 -24.07
N ASN A 58 6.30 -10.20 -23.54
CA ASN A 58 5.51 -10.17 -22.31
C ASN A 58 6.36 -10.31 -21.03
N ILE A 59 7.69 -10.22 -21.14
CA ILE A 59 8.63 -10.39 -20.03
C ILE A 59 9.66 -9.27 -20.04
N THR A 60 10.00 -8.76 -18.86
CA THR A 60 11.05 -7.76 -18.68
C THR A 60 12.00 -8.18 -17.58
N PHE A 61 13.30 -7.93 -17.80
CA PHE A 61 14.35 -8.21 -16.83
C PHE A 61 14.89 -6.91 -16.25
N CYS A 62 14.80 -6.74 -14.94
CA CYS A 62 15.42 -5.66 -14.20
C CYS A 62 16.71 -6.19 -13.55
N ASN A 63 17.86 -5.75 -14.08
CA ASN A 63 19.17 -6.06 -13.50
C ASN A 63 19.61 -4.87 -12.63
N GLN A 64 19.90 -5.11 -11.36
CA GLN A 64 20.54 -4.13 -10.47
C GLN A 64 21.89 -4.70 -10.00
N PRO A 65 23.01 -3.95 -10.09
CA PRO A 65 24.31 -4.41 -9.61
C PRO A 65 24.23 -4.89 -8.16
N GLY A 66 24.68 -6.12 -7.90
CA GLY A 66 24.66 -6.73 -6.56
C GLY A 66 23.30 -7.29 -6.11
N ARG A 67 22.25 -7.22 -6.93
CA ARG A 67 20.94 -7.86 -6.68
C ARG A 67 20.62 -8.89 -7.76
N ALA A 68 19.80 -9.88 -7.39
CA ALA A 68 19.36 -10.90 -8.33
C ALA A 68 18.49 -10.29 -9.44
N ASP A 69 18.66 -10.78 -10.67
CA ASP A 69 17.86 -10.38 -11.83
C ASP A 69 16.37 -10.64 -11.55
N VAL A 70 15.59 -9.56 -11.46
CA VAL A 70 14.14 -9.62 -11.27
C VAL A 70 13.48 -9.72 -12.63
N VAL A 71 12.63 -10.71 -12.79
CA VAL A 71 11.81 -10.96 -13.96
C VAL A 71 10.40 -10.46 -13.67
N MET A 72 9.81 -9.70 -14.57
CA MET A 72 8.41 -9.24 -14.50
C MET A 72 7.65 -9.72 -15.73
N LEU A 73 6.45 -10.24 -15.55
CA LEU A 73 5.53 -10.52 -16.64
C LEU A 73 4.49 -9.41 -16.79
N TYR A 74 4.18 -9.06 -18.03
CA TYR A 74 3.06 -8.20 -18.38
C TYR A 74 2.09 -9.00 -19.25
N SER A 75 0.87 -9.25 -18.75
CA SER A 75 -0.21 -9.75 -19.60
C SER A 75 -0.87 -8.57 -20.29
N ASN A 76 -0.88 -8.54 -21.62
CA ASN A 76 -1.70 -7.57 -22.35
C ASN A 76 -3.08 -8.16 -22.68
N ALA A 77 -4.07 -7.30 -22.87
CA ALA A 77 -5.44 -7.72 -23.22
C ALA A 77 -5.46 -8.57 -24.49
N SER A 78 -4.61 -8.24 -25.47
CA SER A 78 -4.49 -8.98 -26.74
C SER A 78 -4.10 -10.45 -26.56
N LYS A 79 -3.13 -10.76 -25.67
CA LYS A 79 -2.74 -12.14 -25.35
C LYS A 79 -3.89 -12.88 -24.67
N ILE A 80 -4.54 -12.25 -23.68
CA ILE A 80 -5.65 -12.87 -22.95
C ILE A 80 -6.81 -13.21 -23.91
N LEU A 81 -7.13 -12.31 -24.84
CA LEU A 81 -8.16 -12.53 -25.86
C LEU A 81 -7.73 -13.60 -26.88
N SER A 82 -6.48 -13.57 -27.34
CA SER A 82 -5.93 -14.58 -28.25
C SER A 82 -5.98 -15.99 -27.63
N ASP A 83 -5.55 -16.13 -26.38
CA ASP A 83 -5.61 -17.38 -25.63
C ASP A 83 -7.07 -17.84 -25.44
N PHE A 84 -7.99 -16.92 -25.17
CA PHE A 84 -9.41 -17.23 -25.05
C PHE A 84 -10.01 -17.76 -26.37
N HIS A 85 -9.65 -17.16 -27.50
CA HIS A 85 -10.17 -17.53 -28.81
C HIS A 85 -9.51 -18.77 -29.44
N SER A 86 -8.22 -18.99 -29.17
CA SER A 86 -7.46 -20.14 -29.72
C SER A 86 -7.92 -21.47 -29.13
N ASP A 87 -8.37 -21.48 -27.88
CA ASP A 87 -8.75 -22.70 -27.17
C ASP A 87 -10.22 -23.14 -27.41
N ARG A 88 -10.85 -22.74 -28.52
CA ARG A 88 -12.27 -23.07 -28.84
C ARG A 88 -12.47 -24.57 -29.13
N LYS A 89 -12.51 -25.38 -28.09
CA LYS A 89 -13.06 -26.74 -28.13
C LYS A 89 -14.56 -26.68 -27.89
N ARG A 90 -15.34 -27.51 -28.59
CA ARG A 90 -16.76 -27.78 -28.26
C ARG A 90 -16.80 -28.20 -26.79
N SER A 91 -17.22 -27.30 -25.92
CA SER A 91 -17.26 -27.46 -24.48
C SER A 91 -18.71 -27.31 -24.02
N ASP A 92 -19.04 -27.96 -22.90
CA ASP A 92 -20.36 -27.83 -22.27
C ASP A 92 -20.61 -26.36 -21.87
N HIS A 93 -21.89 -25.96 -21.78
CA HIS A 93 -22.28 -24.61 -21.39
C HIS A 93 -21.68 -24.18 -20.04
N LEU A 94 -21.49 -25.12 -19.11
CA LEU A 94 -20.85 -24.86 -17.82
C LEU A 94 -19.35 -24.56 -17.95
N GLU A 95 -18.64 -25.28 -18.81
CA GLU A 95 -17.22 -25.05 -19.06
C GLU A 95 -17.01 -23.73 -19.79
N GLU A 96 -17.84 -23.41 -20.77
CA GLU A 96 -17.79 -22.15 -21.48
C GLU A 96 -18.05 -20.97 -20.55
N LYS A 97 -19.06 -21.08 -19.66
CA LYS A 97 -19.30 -20.07 -18.61
C LYS A 97 -18.07 -19.88 -17.73
N ARG A 98 -17.42 -20.96 -17.28
CA ARG A 98 -16.22 -20.89 -16.45
C ARG A 98 -15.08 -20.18 -17.18
N ARG A 99 -14.90 -20.47 -18.48
CA ARG A 99 -13.87 -19.83 -19.32
C ARG A 99 -14.08 -18.34 -19.46
N ILE A 100 -15.31 -17.91 -19.74
CA ILE A 100 -15.64 -16.48 -19.85
C ILE A 100 -15.31 -15.74 -18.56
N VAL A 101 -15.71 -16.31 -17.40
CA VAL A 101 -15.43 -15.70 -16.09
C VAL A 101 -13.93 -15.63 -15.82
N GLN A 102 -13.17 -16.69 -16.14
CA GLN A 102 -11.71 -16.69 -15.98
C GLN A 102 -11.01 -15.68 -16.89
N ALA A 103 -11.44 -15.56 -18.15
CA ALA A 103 -10.91 -14.57 -19.09
C ALA A 103 -11.20 -13.14 -18.62
N ALA A 104 -12.43 -12.86 -18.19
CA ALA A 104 -12.82 -11.57 -17.63
C ALA A 104 -12.01 -11.24 -16.36
N ALA A 105 -11.80 -12.21 -15.47
CA ALA A 105 -10.98 -12.03 -14.28
C ALA A 105 -9.51 -11.69 -14.61
N LYS A 106 -8.93 -12.33 -15.65
CA LYS A 106 -7.57 -12.02 -16.12
C LYS A 106 -7.48 -10.60 -16.67
N LEU A 107 -8.46 -10.15 -17.47
CA LEU A 107 -8.53 -8.78 -17.99
C LEU A 107 -8.61 -7.76 -16.85
N VAL A 108 -9.57 -7.94 -15.93
CA VAL A 108 -9.74 -7.04 -14.78
C VAL A 108 -8.47 -7.01 -13.91
N ARG A 109 -7.83 -8.16 -13.66
CA ARG A 109 -6.57 -8.22 -12.90
C ARG A 109 -5.43 -7.48 -13.61
N SER A 110 -5.37 -7.58 -14.94
CA SER A 110 -4.41 -6.83 -15.76
C SER A 110 -4.62 -5.32 -15.62
N ASP A 111 -5.87 -4.87 -15.75
CA ASP A 111 -6.20 -3.44 -15.66
C ASP A 111 -5.94 -2.87 -14.26
N ILE A 112 -6.17 -3.66 -13.20
CA ILE A 112 -5.81 -3.27 -11.82
C ILE A 112 -4.29 -3.05 -11.69
N LYS A 113 -3.48 -3.88 -12.35
CA LYS A 113 -2.02 -3.78 -12.32
C LYS A 113 -1.50 -2.56 -13.07
N SER A 114 -2.19 -2.13 -14.12
CA SER A 114 -1.82 -0.93 -14.89
C SER A 114 -2.23 0.39 -14.24
N ILE A 115 -2.99 0.38 -13.13
CA ILE A 115 -3.34 1.62 -12.42
C ILE A 115 -2.06 2.30 -11.93
N GLU A 116 -1.94 3.59 -12.22
CA GLU A 116 -0.89 4.44 -11.67
C GLU A 116 -1.17 4.68 -10.18
N ILE A 117 -0.16 4.41 -9.35
CA ILE A 117 -0.28 4.56 -7.91
C ILE A 117 0.73 5.58 -7.43
N ASP A 118 0.22 6.53 -6.65
CA ASP A 118 1.06 7.48 -5.95
C ASP A 118 1.80 6.79 -4.80
N ASN A 119 3.09 6.58 -5.02
CA ASN A 119 4.01 6.03 -4.04
C ASN A 119 4.72 7.11 -3.20
N GLU A 120 4.58 8.38 -3.58
CA GLU A 120 5.21 9.51 -2.91
C GLU A 120 4.34 10.08 -1.81
N PHE A 121 3.02 10.00 -1.93
CA PHE A 121 2.07 10.60 -1.00
C PHE A 121 1.03 9.60 -0.50
N TYR A 122 0.56 9.81 0.73
CA TYR A 122 -0.60 9.12 1.26
C TYR A 122 -1.88 9.60 0.55
N PRO A 123 -2.93 8.75 0.47
CA PRO A 123 -4.25 9.16 0.05
C PRO A 123 -4.75 10.34 0.87
N ASP A 124 -5.41 11.27 0.19
CA ASP A 124 -5.96 12.45 0.82
C ASP A 124 -7.21 12.09 1.64
N VAL A 125 -7.42 12.72 2.80
CA VAL A 125 -8.61 12.53 3.64
C VAL A 125 -9.87 13.00 2.90
N ASN A 126 -9.79 14.09 2.13
CA ASN A 126 -10.93 14.59 1.35
C ASN A 126 -11.30 13.66 0.18
N SER A 127 -10.39 12.75 -0.22
CA SER A 127 -10.71 11.73 -1.24
C SER A 127 -11.75 10.71 -0.75
N LEU A 128 -12.03 10.68 0.56
CA LEU A 128 -13.09 9.87 1.16
C LEU A 128 -14.48 10.52 1.07
N ASP A 129 -14.57 11.83 0.86
CA ASP A 129 -15.85 12.56 0.89
C ASP A 129 -16.55 12.60 -0.48
N ASN A 130 -15.83 12.30 -1.57
CA ASN A 130 -16.35 12.32 -2.93
C ASN A 130 -16.30 10.95 -3.60
N VAL A 131 -17.46 10.42 -3.98
CA VAL A 131 -17.60 9.14 -4.69
C VAL A 131 -16.84 9.12 -6.03
N ASN A 132 -16.71 10.26 -6.71
CA ASN A 132 -15.95 10.32 -7.96
C ASN A 132 -14.45 10.11 -7.70
N SER A 133 -13.88 10.79 -6.70
CA SER A 133 -12.48 10.61 -6.29
C SER A 133 -12.18 9.18 -5.80
N GLN A 134 -13.17 8.51 -5.19
CA GLN A 134 -13.05 7.10 -4.81
C GLN A 134 -13.03 6.14 -6.00
N ARG A 135 -13.58 6.54 -7.16
CA ARG A 135 -13.58 5.73 -8.38
C ARG A 135 -12.36 5.94 -9.24
N ASP A 136 -11.77 7.13 -9.22
CA ASP A 136 -10.58 7.44 -10.03
C ASP A 136 -9.40 6.51 -9.73
N CYS A 137 -9.38 5.91 -8.54
CA CYS A 137 -8.38 4.91 -8.16
C CYS A 137 -8.69 3.47 -8.66
N LEU A 138 -9.77 3.25 -9.42
CA LEU A 138 -10.20 1.94 -9.91
C LEU A 138 -10.19 1.89 -11.44
N PRO A 139 -9.92 0.71 -12.04
CA PRO A 139 -9.99 0.56 -13.48
C PRO A 139 -11.45 0.51 -13.92
N GLU A 140 -11.70 0.96 -15.15
CA GLU A 140 -13.05 1.01 -15.73
C GLU A 140 -13.68 -0.39 -15.81
N SER A 141 -12.90 -1.42 -16.16
CA SER A 141 -13.36 -2.80 -16.26
C SER A 141 -13.89 -3.36 -14.94
N LEU A 142 -13.18 -3.11 -13.82
CA LEU A 142 -13.64 -3.50 -12.49
C LEU A 142 -14.89 -2.73 -12.08
N THR A 143 -14.93 -1.43 -12.41
CA THR A 143 -16.08 -0.57 -12.12
C THR A 143 -17.33 -1.06 -12.87
N LEU A 144 -17.18 -1.39 -14.15
CA LEU A 144 -18.24 -1.96 -14.98
C LEU A 144 -18.73 -3.30 -14.42
N PHE A 145 -17.80 -4.19 -14.07
CA PHE A 145 -18.12 -5.50 -13.50
C PHE A 145 -18.90 -5.38 -12.18
N LEU A 146 -18.41 -4.58 -11.24
CA LEU A 146 -19.05 -4.38 -9.94
C LEU A 146 -20.40 -3.69 -10.07
N ARG A 147 -20.55 -2.73 -10.97
CA ARG A 147 -21.86 -2.12 -11.29
C ARG A 147 -22.82 -3.13 -11.91
N THR A 148 -22.34 -4.12 -12.64
CA THR A 148 -23.22 -5.13 -13.23
C THR A 148 -23.76 -6.07 -12.15
N ILE A 149 -22.97 -6.37 -11.12
CA ILE A 149 -23.34 -7.31 -10.03
C ILE A 149 -24.12 -6.61 -8.91
N ILE A 150 -23.67 -5.43 -8.48
CA ILE A 150 -24.20 -4.77 -7.28
C ILE A 150 -25.55 -4.12 -7.61
N SER A 151 -26.57 -4.54 -6.86
CA SER A 151 -27.93 -4.02 -6.95
C SER A 151 -28.33 -3.25 -5.69
N GLY A 152 -29.29 -2.33 -5.81
CA GLY A 152 -29.91 -1.62 -4.69
C GLY A 152 -29.32 -0.24 -4.38
N LYS A 153 -29.68 0.30 -3.20
CA LYS A 153 -29.29 1.66 -2.77
C LYS A 153 -27.79 1.76 -2.51
N LYS A 154 -27.23 2.95 -2.75
CA LYS A 154 -25.79 3.27 -2.58
C LYS A 154 -24.87 2.35 -3.41
N LYS A 155 -25.34 1.88 -4.56
CA LYS A 155 -24.61 1.00 -5.49
C LYS A 155 -23.19 1.49 -5.76
N GLU A 156 -23.05 2.79 -6.00
CA GLU A 156 -21.78 3.41 -6.35
C GLU A 156 -20.76 3.42 -5.20
N VAL A 157 -21.22 3.69 -3.97
CA VAL A 157 -20.36 3.64 -2.77
C VAL A 157 -19.93 2.21 -2.49
N LYS A 158 -20.85 1.24 -2.61
CA LYS A 158 -20.54 -0.19 -2.42
C LYS A 158 -19.57 -0.70 -3.49
N ALA A 159 -19.75 -0.26 -4.74
CA ALA A 159 -18.84 -0.60 -5.83
C ALA A 159 -17.44 -0.02 -5.58
N ALA A 160 -17.34 1.24 -5.14
CA ALA A 160 -16.06 1.83 -4.78
C ALA A 160 -15.37 1.10 -3.62
N SER A 161 -16.10 0.79 -2.53
CA SER A 161 -15.52 0.10 -1.38
C SER A 161 -15.03 -1.32 -1.71
N LEU A 162 -15.84 -2.10 -2.45
CA LEU A 162 -15.47 -3.45 -2.87
C LEU A 162 -14.38 -3.43 -3.93
N GLY A 163 -14.44 -2.49 -4.87
CA GLY A 163 -13.44 -2.31 -5.91
C GLY A 163 -12.07 -2.01 -5.32
N GLN A 164 -12.00 -1.10 -4.35
CA GLN A 164 -10.75 -0.80 -3.65
C GLN A 164 -10.23 -1.99 -2.84
N ALA A 165 -11.11 -2.77 -2.20
CA ALA A 165 -10.71 -4.00 -1.51
C ALA A 165 -10.15 -5.06 -2.47
N ILE A 166 -10.81 -5.29 -3.61
CA ILE A 166 -10.35 -6.21 -4.66
C ILE A 166 -9.02 -5.73 -5.23
N ALA A 167 -8.90 -4.43 -5.53
CA ALA A 167 -7.69 -3.86 -6.09
C ALA A 167 -6.52 -3.92 -5.08
N GLN A 168 -6.77 -3.68 -3.79
CA GLN A 168 -5.79 -3.86 -2.72
C GLN A 168 -5.33 -5.32 -2.63
N ALA A 169 -6.25 -6.29 -2.72
CA ALA A 169 -5.94 -7.71 -2.69
C ALA A 169 -5.16 -8.17 -3.93
N ALA A 170 -5.43 -7.59 -5.09
CA ALA A 170 -4.67 -7.83 -6.32
C ALA A 170 -3.29 -7.17 -6.31
N ARG A 171 -3.06 -6.14 -5.47
CA ARG A 171 -1.80 -5.38 -5.33
C ARG A 171 -1.41 -5.14 -3.86
N PRO A 172 -1.14 -6.20 -3.07
CA PRO A 172 -1.06 -6.10 -1.61
C PRO A 172 0.10 -5.24 -1.07
N ARG A 173 1.16 -5.00 -1.86
CA ARG A 173 2.37 -4.27 -1.42
C ARG A 173 2.67 -2.98 -2.18
N SER A 174 2.01 -2.76 -3.31
CA SER A 174 2.30 -1.64 -4.22
C SER A 174 1.22 -0.57 -4.21
N ALA A 175 0.08 -0.85 -3.59
CA ALA A 175 -1.09 0.02 -3.59
C ALA A 175 -1.51 0.38 -2.17
N LEU A 176 -1.88 1.64 -1.96
CA LEU A 176 -2.60 2.06 -0.76
C LEU A 176 -3.91 2.69 -1.20
N PHE A 177 -5.01 1.94 -1.06
CA PHE A 177 -6.31 2.42 -1.48
C PHE A 177 -6.98 3.32 -0.41
N PRO A 178 -7.57 4.47 -0.80
CA PRO A 178 -8.05 5.48 0.13
C PRO A 178 -9.01 4.96 1.20
N ILE A 179 -10.04 4.18 0.84
CA ILE A 179 -11.07 3.71 1.78
C ILE A 179 -10.48 2.74 2.80
N GLN A 180 -9.69 1.77 2.34
CA GLN A 180 -9.06 0.77 3.22
C GLN A 180 -8.11 1.43 4.23
N PHE A 181 -7.36 2.43 3.77
CA PHE A 181 -6.46 3.21 4.61
C PHE A 181 -7.20 4.15 5.56
N GLY A 182 -8.18 4.89 5.03
CA GLY A 182 -9.00 5.84 5.77
C GLY A 182 -9.76 5.20 6.92
N VAL A 183 -10.32 4.02 6.72
CA VAL A 183 -10.98 3.25 7.79
C VAL A 183 -9.98 2.90 8.89
N ALA A 184 -8.76 2.44 8.55
CA ALA A 184 -7.74 2.11 9.55
C ALA A 184 -7.34 3.33 10.39
N VAL A 185 -7.09 4.47 9.73
CA VAL A 185 -6.76 5.75 10.39
C VAL A 185 -7.91 6.22 11.27
N HIS A 186 -9.14 6.21 10.76
CA HIS A 186 -10.32 6.67 11.50
C HIS A 186 -10.58 5.81 12.74
N VAL A 187 -10.51 4.48 12.61
CA VAL A 187 -10.66 3.55 13.75
C VAL A 187 -9.55 3.76 14.77
N HIS A 188 -8.30 3.91 14.34
CA HIS A 188 -7.20 4.16 15.28
C HIS A 188 -7.37 5.48 16.04
N ARG A 189 -7.71 6.57 15.35
CA ARG A 189 -7.89 7.89 15.98
C ARG A 189 -9.11 7.93 16.91
N SER A 190 -10.18 7.20 16.58
CA SER A 190 -11.41 7.21 17.39
C SER A 190 -11.31 6.34 18.65
N PHE A 191 -10.59 5.22 18.59
CA PHE A 191 -10.59 4.22 19.66
C PHE A 191 -9.22 3.98 20.30
N GLY A 192 -8.12 4.44 19.70
CA GLY A 192 -6.75 4.18 20.19
C GLY A 192 -6.34 2.69 20.22
N SER A 193 -7.18 1.78 19.70
CA SER A 193 -7.00 0.34 19.86
C SER A 193 -6.27 -0.30 18.69
N ARG A 194 -5.02 -0.72 18.92
CA ARG A 194 -4.26 -1.55 17.97
C ARG A 194 -4.96 -2.87 17.68
N SER A 195 -5.50 -3.54 18.70
CA SER A 195 -6.15 -4.86 18.55
C SER A 195 -7.32 -4.81 17.58
N LEU A 196 -8.11 -3.73 17.61
CA LEU A 196 -9.24 -3.54 16.71
C LEU A 196 -8.76 -3.36 15.25
N VAL A 197 -7.77 -2.51 15.03
CA VAL A 197 -7.19 -2.30 13.69
C VAL A 197 -6.57 -3.59 13.15
N ASP A 198 -5.80 -4.32 13.97
CA ASP A 198 -5.18 -5.59 13.56
C ASP A 198 -6.26 -6.65 13.23
N THR A 199 -7.39 -6.68 13.95
CA THR A 199 -8.50 -7.61 13.66
C THR A 199 -9.16 -7.27 12.32
N LEU A 200 -9.51 -6.00 12.10
CA LEU A 200 -10.13 -5.55 10.85
C LEU A 200 -9.20 -5.75 9.65
N SER A 201 -7.90 -5.51 9.82
CA SER A 201 -6.91 -5.72 8.78
C SER A 201 -6.77 -7.21 8.41
N LYS A 202 -6.75 -8.11 9.40
CA LYS A 202 -6.74 -9.57 9.16
C LYS A 202 -7.98 -10.06 8.40
N LEU A 203 -9.13 -9.42 8.61
CA LEU A 203 -10.38 -9.72 7.90
C LEU A 203 -10.46 -9.05 6.52
N GLY A 204 -9.48 -8.22 6.14
CA GLY A 204 -9.45 -7.53 4.84
C GLY A 204 -10.32 -6.27 4.77
N PHE A 205 -10.70 -5.68 5.90
CA PHE A 205 -11.54 -4.48 5.94
C PHE A 205 -10.77 -3.16 5.98
N CYS A 206 -9.49 -3.18 6.38
CA CYS A 206 -8.66 -1.98 6.39
C CYS A 206 -7.16 -2.26 6.26
N SER A 207 -6.38 -1.20 6.08
CA SER A 207 -4.91 -1.25 6.13
C SER A 207 -4.38 -1.66 7.52
N SER A 208 -3.13 -2.11 7.57
CA SER A 208 -2.52 -2.58 8.81
C SER A 208 -2.22 -1.44 9.78
N TYR A 209 -2.14 -1.77 11.07
CA TYR A 209 -1.75 -0.81 12.11
C TYR A 209 -0.38 -0.16 11.83
N GLN A 210 0.56 -0.94 11.27
CA GLN A 210 1.87 -0.44 10.88
C GLN A 210 1.78 0.71 9.85
N GLN A 211 0.90 0.58 8.85
CA GLN A 211 0.69 1.64 7.85
C GLN A 211 0.11 2.91 8.50
N VAL A 212 -0.82 2.76 9.44
CA VAL A 212 -1.37 3.91 10.19
C VAL A 212 -0.27 4.62 10.98
N ARG A 213 0.59 3.87 11.69
CA ARG A 213 1.70 4.47 12.46
C ARG A 213 2.74 5.15 11.59
N GLN A 214 3.05 4.59 10.43
CA GLN A 214 3.93 5.24 9.45
C GLN A 214 3.33 6.55 8.96
N PHE A 215 2.03 6.57 8.65
CA PHE A 215 1.34 7.81 8.28
C PHE A 215 1.37 8.87 9.39
N GLU A 216 1.05 8.50 10.63
CA GLU A 216 1.04 9.45 11.75
C GLU A 216 2.41 10.09 11.98
N ALA A 217 3.47 9.30 11.89
CA ALA A 217 4.82 9.83 12.06
C ALA A 217 5.28 10.63 10.83
N SER A 218 4.96 10.23 9.59
CA SER A 218 5.18 11.07 8.41
C SER A 218 4.41 12.40 8.49
N ALA A 219 3.18 12.39 8.99
CA ALA A 219 2.39 13.59 9.20
C ALA A 219 3.02 14.48 10.28
N ALA A 220 3.47 13.91 11.40
CA ALA A 220 4.16 14.65 12.46
C ALA A 220 5.43 15.35 11.95
N ILE A 221 6.27 14.66 11.17
CA ILE A 221 7.47 15.25 10.55
C ILE A 221 7.08 16.34 9.55
N HIS A 222 6.11 16.08 8.67
CA HIS A 222 5.68 17.04 7.68
C HIS A 222 5.15 18.34 8.33
N HIS A 223 4.41 18.24 9.44
CA HIS A 223 3.94 19.39 10.18
C HIS A 223 5.02 20.06 11.04
N GLY A 224 5.95 19.30 11.60
CA GLY A 224 7.04 19.84 12.41
C GLY A 224 8.16 20.50 11.58
N ALA A 225 8.44 20.01 10.37
CA ALA A 225 9.40 20.66 9.46
C ALA A 225 8.94 22.06 9.01
N LEU A 226 7.61 22.33 9.00
CA LEU A 226 7.06 23.67 8.77
C LEU A 226 7.39 24.64 9.92
N ARG A 227 7.76 24.13 11.10
CA ARG A 227 8.18 24.93 12.26
C ARG A 227 9.63 25.41 12.15
N ASP A 228 10.50 24.62 11.50
CA ASP A 228 11.94 24.89 11.34
C ASP A 228 12.30 25.62 10.03
N GLN A 229 11.41 25.67 9.04
CA GLN A 229 11.53 26.62 7.92
C GLN A 229 11.29 28.04 8.46
N GLY A 230 12.36 28.60 9.05
CA GLY A 230 12.41 29.87 9.74
C GLY A 230 12.09 31.08 8.87
N ASN A 231 10.81 31.22 8.53
CA ASN A 231 10.21 32.44 8.05
C ASN A 231 8.80 32.56 8.66
N LEU A 232 8.77 32.80 9.97
CA LEU A 232 7.73 33.63 10.61
C LEU A 232 7.81 35.11 10.15
N THR A 233 8.45 35.39 9.00
CA THR A 233 8.57 36.71 8.36
C THR A 233 7.38 37.06 7.48
N GLN A 234 6.47 36.11 7.23
CA GLN A 234 5.09 36.49 6.97
C GLN A 234 4.40 36.57 8.34
N PRO A 235 3.76 37.69 8.71
CA PRO A 235 2.97 37.75 9.93
C PRO A 235 2.04 36.53 9.90
N LEU A 236 2.16 35.66 10.90
CA LEU A 236 1.12 34.67 11.15
C LEU A 236 -0.18 35.50 11.25
N GLU A 237 -1.08 35.38 10.29
CA GLU A 237 -2.46 35.89 10.46
C GLU A 237 -3.20 34.96 11.43
N GLY A 238 -2.63 34.76 12.62
CA GLY A 238 -3.13 33.88 13.65
C GLY A 238 -2.25 33.88 14.89
N GLN A 239 -2.88 33.75 16.04
CA GLN A 239 -2.21 33.65 17.34
C GLN A 239 -1.79 32.20 17.57
N VAL A 240 -0.53 32.00 17.99
CA VAL A 240 -0.02 30.69 18.42
C VAL A 240 0.25 30.75 19.93
N GLN A 241 -0.39 29.87 20.69
CA GLN A 241 -0.21 29.75 22.14
C GLN A 241 0.33 28.36 22.48
N PHE A 242 1.33 28.31 23.36
CA PHE A 242 1.83 27.05 23.89
C PHE A 242 1.22 26.80 25.27
N VAL A 243 0.69 25.59 25.48
CA VAL A 243 0.12 25.13 26.75
C VAL A 243 0.93 23.92 27.19
N ALA A 244 1.46 23.94 28.40
CA ALA A 244 2.18 22.82 28.98
C ALA A 244 1.34 22.20 30.12
N ASP A 245 1.17 20.89 30.10
CA ASP A 245 0.42 20.14 31.11
C ASP A 245 1.00 18.71 31.28
N ASN A 246 0.52 17.97 32.26
CA ASN A 246 0.87 16.58 32.46
C ASN A 246 0.32 15.69 31.32
N VAL A 247 1.14 14.74 30.87
CA VAL A 247 0.79 13.67 29.94
C VAL A 247 0.87 12.36 30.69
N ASP A 248 -0.32 11.80 30.91
CA ASP A 248 -0.53 10.60 31.69
C ASP A 248 -1.05 9.47 30.79
N HIS A 249 -0.33 8.35 30.71
CA HIS A 249 -0.79 7.14 30.04
C HIS A 249 -0.93 5.97 31.02
N ASN A 250 -2.00 5.18 30.83
CA ASN A 250 -2.30 3.96 31.57
C ASN A 250 -2.40 4.13 33.10
N ILE A 251 -2.74 5.32 33.62
CA ILE A 251 -2.80 5.64 35.05
C ILE A 251 -3.73 4.73 35.91
N ARG A 252 -4.57 3.90 35.27
CA ARG A 252 -5.46 2.95 35.95
C ARG A 252 -4.80 1.58 36.14
N THR A 253 -3.61 1.53 36.73
CA THR A 253 -3.00 0.27 37.19
C THR A 253 -2.82 0.29 38.70
N LEU A 254 -3.28 -0.77 39.37
CA LEU A 254 -3.19 -0.93 40.83
C LEU A 254 -1.75 -0.85 41.36
N ALA A 255 -0.77 -1.23 40.54
CA ALA A 255 0.64 -1.28 40.90
C ALA A 255 1.47 -0.11 40.33
N GLY A 256 0.87 0.80 39.55
CA GLY A 256 1.62 1.82 38.80
C GLY A 256 2.54 1.26 37.70
N HIS A 257 2.52 -0.06 37.47
CA HIS A 257 3.36 -0.67 36.44
C HIS A 257 2.79 -0.38 35.05
N GLY A 258 3.66 0.01 34.11
CA GLY A 258 3.27 0.35 32.73
C GLY A 258 2.57 1.70 32.58
N THR A 259 2.58 2.55 33.61
CA THR A 259 2.12 3.95 33.53
C THR A 259 3.23 4.86 33.01
N PHE A 260 2.87 5.85 32.21
CA PHE A 260 3.77 6.94 31.83
C PHE A 260 3.24 8.23 32.45
N HIS A 261 4.13 8.95 33.14
CA HIS A 261 3.88 10.30 33.64
C HIS A 261 4.97 11.21 33.07
N GLY A 262 4.57 12.22 32.32
CA GLY A 262 5.47 13.21 31.73
C GLY A 262 4.80 14.57 31.64
N MET A 263 5.54 15.57 31.14
CA MET A 263 4.96 16.85 30.75
C MET A 263 4.90 16.93 29.22
N GLY A 264 3.75 17.32 28.70
CA GLY A 264 3.54 17.60 27.28
C GLY A 264 3.35 19.09 27.05
N ILE A 265 3.80 19.56 25.89
CA ILE A 265 3.54 20.92 25.43
C ILE A 265 2.74 20.83 24.14
N MET A 266 1.58 21.49 24.11
CA MET A 266 0.72 21.63 22.94
C MET A 266 0.85 23.05 22.37
N ALA A 267 0.89 23.15 21.04
CA ALA A 267 0.75 24.43 20.34
C ALA A 267 -0.69 24.55 19.82
N VAL A 268 -1.37 25.65 20.19
CA VAL A 268 -2.72 26.01 19.77
C VAL A 268 -2.61 27.15 18.78
N MET A 269 -3.30 27.07 17.63
CA MET A 269 -3.23 28.07 16.56
C MET A 269 -4.63 28.53 16.14
N THR A 270 -4.87 29.85 16.08
CA THR A 270 -6.17 30.43 15.67
C THR A 270 -5.99 31.65 14.76
N PRO A 271 -6.69 31.73 13.60
CA PRO A 271 -7.50 30.69 12.98
C PRO A 271 -6.64 29.50 12.50
N PRO A 272 -7.23 28.31 12.34
CA PRO A 272 -6.51 27.14 11.86
C PRO A 272 -6.06 27.36 10.41
N ARG A 273 -4.78 27.67 10.19
CA ARG A 273 -4.15 27.59 8.86
C ARG A 273 -3.77 26.14 8.56
N LEU A 274 -4.75 25.28 8.34
CA LEU A 274 -4.51 23.99 7.70
C LEU A 274 -4.55 24.22 6.18
N ALA A 275 -3.43 24.68 5.61
CA ALA A 275 -3.24 24.52 4.17
C ALA A 275 -3.32 23.02 3.90
N HIS A 276 -4.34 22.61 3.16
CA HIS A 276 -4.54 21.21 2.79
C HIS A 276 -3.33 20.74 1.98
N ARG A 277 -2.47 19.93 2.60
CA ARG A 277 -1.23 19.46 1.97
C ARG A 277 -1.15 17.95 2.10
N ARG A 278 -0.86 17.29 0.98
CA ARG A 278 -0.68 15.85 0.91
C ARG A 278 0.53 15.43 1.75
N ILE A 279 0.38 14.39 2.56
CA ILE A 279 1.45 13.89 3.41
C ILE A 279 2.35 12.97 2.59
N ALA A 280 3.64 13.30 2.51
CA ALA A 280 4.62 12.47 1.82
C ALA A 280 4.88 11.17 2.60
N LYS A 281 4.95 10.05 1.88
CA LYS A 281 5.42 8.76 2.39
C LYS A 281 6.93 8.83 2.53
N ARG A 282 7.42 8.94 3.77
CA ARG A 282 8.86 8.96 4.05
C ARG A 282 9.22 7.97 5.14
N PRO A 283 10.35 7.24 5.00
CA PRO A 283 10.89 6.47 6.12
C PRO A 283 11.24 7.43 7.25
N ILE A 284 10.78 7.11 8.45
CA ILE A 284 11.00 7.94 9.63
C ILE A 284 12.39 7.61 10.18
N ASP A 285 13.26 8.62 10.21
CA ASP A 285 14.48 8.55 11.00
C ASP A 285 14.14 8.93 12.45
N ALA A 286 14.47 8.03 13.39
CA ALA A 286 14.28 8.29 14.81
C ALA A 286 15.08 9.51 15.29
N ALA A 287 16.22 9.81 14.66
CA ALA A 287 17.02 10.99 14.95
C ALA A 287 16.29 12.28 14.54
N GLU A 288 15.67 12.30 13.36
CA GLU A 288 14.87 13.43 12.87
C GLU A 288 13.67 13.69 13.79
N GLY A 289 12.96 12.63 14.18
CA GLY A 289 11.85 12.74 15.13
C GLY A 289 12.27 13.30 16.49
N LYS A 290 13.47 12.94 16.97
CA LYS A 290 14.03 13.46 18.24
C LYS A 290 14.38 14.96 18.13
N GLU A 291 14.93 15.39 17.01
CA GLU A 291 15.24 16.80 16.78
C GLU A 291 13.98 17.65 16.62
N LEU A 292 12.98 17.17 15.89
CA LEU A 292 11.67 17.82 15.78
C LEU A 292 10.96 18.01 17.13
N GLY A 293 11.11 17.03 18.03
CA GLY A 293 10.56 17.09 19.38
C GLY A 293 11.36 17.97 20.34
N ARG A 294 12.53 18.50 19.92
CA ARG A 294 13.42 19.27 20.77
C ARG A 294 12.85 20.67 21.02
N ILE A 295 12.62 21.00 22.29
CA ILE A 295 12.22 22.34 22.71
C ILE A 295 13.43 23.05 23.32
N ARG A 296 13.84 24.17 22.72
CA ARG A 296 14.90 25.03 23.27
C ARG A 296 14.32 25.85 24.42
N ILE A 297 14.61 25.46 25.65
CA ILE A 297 14.21 26.19 26.85
C ILE A 297 15.29 27.22 27.19
N SER A 298 14.93 28.50 27.16
CA SER A 298 15.80 29.61 27.59
C SER A 298 15.30 30.12 28.94
N PHE A 299 16.19 30.14 29.95
CA PHE A 299 15.88 30.73 31.25
C PHE A 299 16.19 32.22 31.23
N TYR A 300 15.18 33.05 31.39
CA TYR A 300 15.38 34.49 31.59
C TYR A 300 15.54 34.75 33.09
N ARG A 301 16.69 35.29 33.50
CA ARG A 301 16.84 35.83 34.86
C ARG A 301 16.01 37.11 34.95
N CYS A 302 15.08 37.14 35.89
CA CYS A 302 14.43 38.39 36.28
C CYS A 302 15.47 39.21 37.04
N SER A 303 15.93 40.31 36.45
CA SER A 303 16.72 41.30 37.17
C SER A 303 15.82 41.91 38.23
N VAL A 304 16.00 41.50 39.49
CA VAL A 304 15.38 42.18 40.62
C VAL A 304 16.02 43.56 40.67
N HIS A 305 15.32 44.57 40.17
CA HIS A 305 15.66 45.94 40.50
C HIS A 305 15.36 46.10 42.00
N ASN A 306 16.42 46.24 42.79
CA ASN A 306 16.31 46.69 44.18
C ASN A 306 15.61 48.06 44.14
N LEU A 307 14.35 48.08 44.55
CA LEU A 307 13.63 49.28 44.96
C LEU A 307 14.24 49.82 46.26
#